data_AF-A0A3N5DZI3-F1
#
_entry.id   AF-A0A3N5DZI3-F1
#
_cell.length_a   1.000
_cell.length_b   1.000
_cell.length_c   1.000
_cell.angle_alpha   90.00
_cell.angle_beta   90.00
_cell.angle_gamma   90.00
#
_symmetry.space_group_name_H-M   'P 1'
#
loop_
_entity.id
_entity.type
_entity.pdbx_description
1 polymer ?
#
loop_
_entity_poly.entity_id
_entity_poly.type
_entity_poly.pdbx_seq_one_letter_code
_entity_poly.pdbx_strand_id
1 'polypeptide(L)'
;MTISRSSMSCVPRPTGRARSRPRSSRRSMLPLRDLQRRLFSAIARGAPVDAALGTVVRGHGRLDAAARIEIYAEMYRARLVDVLREDFPRVCAILGDDGFSALVGRYLARHPSTHPSVRHLGHGCAGHLATERLPYPFLADLARLEWARVEVFDAADPEPLRLADLASLAPTAWPALTLRLIAACRVVAAAWPVPEIWAAADDGGAG
;
A
#
# COMPACT_ATOMS: atom_id res chain seq x y z
N MET A 1 94.35 -16.59 -24.27
CA MET A 1 93.98 -15.73 -25.42
C MET A 1 92.77 -14.87 -25.01
N THR A 2 92.98 -13.55 -24.93
CA THR A 2 92.03 -12.48 -25.26
C THR A 2 90.74 -12.28 -24.43
N ILE A 3 90.84 -11.32 -23.48
CA ILE A 3 89.98 -10.12 -23.25
C ILE A 3 88.62 -10.09 -23.97
N SER A 4 87.52 -9.79 -23.26
CA SER A 4 86.80 -8.50 -23.41
C SER A 4 85.50 -8.41 -22.60
N ARG A 5 85.38 -7.32 -21.82
CA ARG A 5 84.10 -6.78 -21.32
C ARG A 5 83.26 -6.26 -22.49
N SER A 6 81.93 -6.36 -22.40
CA SER A 6 80.97 -5.52 -23.13
C SER A 6 79.65 -5.56 -22.39
N SER A 7 79.37 -4.55 -21.56
CA SER A 7 78.64 -3.30 -21.86
C SER A 7 77.14 -3.52 -22.09
N MET A 8 76.35 -2.87 -21.23
CA MET A 8 74.89 -2.75 -21.32
C MET A 8 74.51 -2.10 -22.65
N SER A 9 73.47 -2.64 -23.29
CA SER A 9 72.66 -1.87 -24.23
C SER A 9 71.21 -1.95 -23.81
N CYS A 10 70.70 -0.83 -23.28
CA CYS A 10 69.28 -0.60 -23.04
C CYS A 10 68.52 -0.66 -24.37
N VAL A 11 67.60 -1.60 -24.50
CA VAL A 11 66.59 -1.59 -25.57
C VAL A 11 65.35 -0.86 -25.02
N PRO A 12 64.80 0.13 -25.73
CA PRO A 12 63.67 0.90 -25.22
C PRO A 12 62.40 0.05 -25.22
N ARG A 13 61.64 0.12 -24.12
CA ARG A 13 60.30 -0.45 -24.02
C ARG A 13 59.38 0.22 -25.05
N PRO A 14 58.62 -0.53 -25.86
CA PRO A 14 57.60 0.08 -26.70
C PRO A 14 56.56 0.73 -25.77
N THR A 15 56.37 2.03 -25.93
CA THR A 15 55.29 2.82 -25.31
C THR A 15 53.96 2.42 -25.93
N GLY A 16 53.46 1.24 -25.54
CA GLY A 16 52.08 0.86 -25.76
C GLY A 16 51.21 1.70 -24.85
N ARG A 17 50.56 2.74 -25.41
CA ARG A 17 49.46 3.45 -24.75
C ARG A 17 48.49 2.39 -24.21
N ALA A 18 48.40 2.27 -22.88
CA ALA A 18 47.39 1.45 -22.25
C ALA A 18 46.04 1.93 -22.80
N ARG A 19 45.36 1.07 -23.57
CA ARG A 19 43.98 1.35 -23.98
C ARG A 19 43.21 1.55 -22.68
N SER A 20 42.78 2.78 -22.43
CA SER A 20 41.87 3.09 -21.35
C SER A 20 40.68 2.14 -21.49
N ARG A 21 40.57 1.18 -20.57
CA ARG A 21 39.34 0.40 -20.43
C ARG A 21 38.21 1.43 -20.41
N PRO A 22 37.19 1.31 -21.28
CA PRO A 22 36.07 2.22 -21.21
C PRO A 22 35.54 2.10 -19.78
N ARG A 23 35.52 3.23 -19.07
CA ARG A 23 34.88 3.34 -17.74
C ARG A 23 33.57 2.59 -17.89
N SER A 24 33.39 1.57 -17.04
CA SER A 24 32.17 0.77 -17.01
C SER A 24 31.02 1.71 -17.27
N SER A 25 30.30 1.45 -18.37
CA SER A 25 29.04 2.09 -18.68
C SER A 25 28.34 2.29 -17.34
N ARG A 26 28.15 3.55 -16.94
CA ARG A 26 27.11 3.87 -15.99
C ARG A 26 25.88 3.31 -16.67
N ARG A 27 25.51 2.07 -16.34
CA ARG A 27 24.16 1.57 -16.51
C ARG A 27 23.34 2.75 -16.05
N SER A 28 22.57 3.33 -16.96
CA SER A 28 21.59 4.34 -16.62
C SER A 28 20.59 3.62 -15.71
N MET A 29 20.98 3.46 -14.44
CA MET A 29 20.13 2.97 -13.39
C MET A 29 19.06 4.04 -13.30
N LEU A 30 17.84 3.65 -13.68
CA LEU A 30 16.66 4.47 -13.46
C LEU A 30 16.74 5.03 -12.03
N PRO A 31 16.41 6.31 -11.82
CA PRO A 31 16.22 6.84 -10.48
C PRO A 31 15.29 5.91 -9.69
N LEU A 32 15.59 5.69 -8.40
CA LEU A 32 14.83 4.76 -7.55
C LEU A 32 13.32 5.02 -7.61
N ARG A 33 12.92 6.30 -7.61
CA ARG A 33 11.53 6.75 -7.77
C ARG A 33 10.86 6.20 -9.03
N ASP A 34 11.56 6.18 -10.15
CA ASP A 34 11.01 5.73 -11.42
C ASP A 34 10.90 4.21 -11.47
N LEU A 35 11.90 3.51 -10.91
CA LEU A 35 11.85 2.07 -10.74
C LEU A 35 10.67 1.65 -9.83
N GLN A 36 10.52 2.31 -8.67
CA GLN A 36 9.42 2.05 -7.73
C GLN A 36 8.06 2.32 -8.38
N ARG A 37 7.93 3.41 -9.13
CA ARG A 37 6.67 3.74 -9.84
C ARG A 37 6.32 2.68 -10.89
N ARG A 38 7.31 2.25 -11.68
CA ARG A 38 7.09 1.22 -12.72
C ARG A 38 6.74 -0.12 -12.10
N LEU A 39 7.48 -0.54 -11.06
CA LEU A 39 7.18 -1.78 -10.33
C LEU A 39 5.77 -1.74 -9.72
N PHE A 40 5.44 -0.65 -9.02
CA PHE A 40 4.11 -0.47 -8.44
C PHE A 40 3.01 -0.50 -9.51
N SER A 41 3.21 0.16 -10.64
CA SER A 41 2.25 0.12 -11.75
C SER A 41 2.08 -1.28 -12.33
N ALA A 42 3.15 -2.08 -12.40
CA ALA A 42 3.06 -3.46 -12.88
C ALA A 42 2.27 -4.34 -11.90
N ILE A 43 2.57 -4.28 -10.60
CA ILE A 43 1.92 -5.14 -9.59
C ILE A 43 0.50 -4.71 -9.23
N ALA A 44 0.22 -3.40 -9.18
CA ALA A 44 -1.06 -2.87 -8.71
C ALA A 44 -2.06 -2.64 -9.86
N ARG A 45 -1.57 -2.44 -11.09
CA ARG A 45 -2.41 -2.08 -12.26
C ARG A 45 -2.22 -3.00 -13.46
N GLY A 46 -1.39 -4.02 -13.35
CA GLY A 46 -1.10 -4.92 -14.47
C GLY A 46 -0.41 -4.23 -15.65
N ALA A 47 0.34 -3.14 -15.40
CA ALA A 47 1.10 -2.50 -16.47
C ALA A 47 2.17 -3.47 -17.01
N PRO A 48 2.43 -3.45 -18.34
CA PRO A 48 3.38 -4.37 -18.94
C PRO A 48 4.79 -4.18 -18.38
N VAL A 49 5.52 -5.29 -18.25
CA VAL A 49 6.92 -5.30 -17.84
C VAL A 49 7.77 -4.74 -18.98
N ASP A 50 8.11 -3.46 -18.90
CA ASP A 50 8.96 -2.83 -19.90
C ASP A 50 10.43 -3.28 -19.79
N ALA A 51 11.20 -3.00 -20.85
CA ALA A 51 12.62 -3.35 -20.91
C ALA A 51 13.44 -2.76 -19.75
N ALA A 52 13.03 -1.61 -19.22
CA ALA A 52 13.72 -0.94 -18.13
C ALA A 52 13.54 -1.74 -16.82
N LEU A 53 12.33 -2.22 -16.53
CA LEU A 53 12.02 -3.10 -15.40
C LEU A 53 12.71 -4.47 -15.55
N GLY A 54 12.70 -5.03 -16.77
CA GLY A 54 13.36 -6.31 -17.09
C GLY A 54 14.89 -6.31 -16.94
N THR A 55 15.54 -5.14 -16.98
CA THR A 55 17.00 -5.04 -16.71
C THR A 55 17.34 -5.12 -15.21
N VAL A 56 16.36 -4.84 -14.34
CA VAL A 56 16.52 -4.80 -12.88
C VAL A 56 16.01 -6.08 -12.25
N VAL A 57 14.79 -6.50 -12.60
CA VAL A 57 14.21 -7.76 -12.14
C VAL A 57 14.81 -8.89 -12.96
N ARG A 58 15.83 -9.55 -12.42
CA ARG A 58 16.45 -10.69 -13.10
C ARG A 58 15.58 -11.92 -12.95
N GLY A 59 15.45 -12.72 -14.01
CA GLY A 59 14.94 -14.07 -13.89
C GLY A 59 15.78 -14.93 -12.94
N HIS A 60 15.21 -16.01 -12.43
CA HIS A 60 15.95 -17.02 -11.68
C HIS A 60 15.59 -18.42 -12.18
N GLY A 61 16.56 -19.10 -12.79
CA GLY A 61 16.38 -20.44 -13.33
C GLY A 61 15.23 -20.53 -14.32
N ARG A 62 14.08 -21.00 -13.86
CA ARG A 62 12.88 -21.32 -14.66
C ARG A 62 11.87 -20.17 -14.81
N LEU A 63 12.03 -19.08 -14.06
CA LEU A 63 11.13 -17.92 -14.12
C LEU A 63 11.86 -16.73 -14.73
N ASP A 64 11.30 -16.17 -15.80
CA ASP A 64 11.75 -14.89 -16.35
C ASP A 64 11.29 -13.71 -15.47
N ALA A 65 11.66 -12.50 -15.86
CA ALA A 65 11.32 -11.30 -15.11
C ALA A 65 9.79 -11.08 -15.02
N ALA A 66 9.07 -11.37 -16.11
CA ALA A 66 7.63 -11.15 -16.22
C ALA A 66 6.86 -12.11 -15.31
N ALA A 67 7.18 -13.40 -15.37
CA ALA A 67 6.59 -14.43 -14.51
C ALA A 67 6.83 -14.14 -13.02
N ARG A 68 8.02 -13.62 -12.66
CA ARG A 68 8.28 -13.20 -11.27
C ARG A 68 7.39 -12.03 -10.85
N ILE A 69 7.24 -11.02 -11.70
CA ILE A 69 6.39 -9.86 -11.41
C ILE A 69 4.93 -10.26 -11.31
N GLU A 70 4.47 -11.19 -12.14
CA GLU A 70 3.12 -11.75 -12.09
C GLU A 70 2.85 -12.44 -10.75
N ILE A 71 3.79 -13.26 -10.25
CA ILE A 71 3.68 -13.85 -8.91
C ILE A 71 3.56 -12.76 -7.83
N TYR A 72 4.38 -11.69 -7.90
CA TYR A 72 4.25 -10.57 -6.97
C TYR A 72 2.92 -9.82 -7.10
N ALA A 73 2.38 -9.67 -8.30
CA ALA A 73 1.08 -9.04 -8.54
C ALA A 73 -0.06 -9.87 -7.91
N GLU A 74 0.02 -11.20 -8.02
CA GLU A 74 -0.95 -12.11 -7.40
C GLU A 74 -0.87 -12.03 -5.87
N MET A 75 0.34 -12.13 -5.31
CA MET A 75 0.54 -11.98 -3.86
C MET A 75 0.11 -10.60 -3.36
N TYR A 76 0.31 -9.56 -4.15
CA TYR A 76 -0.16 -8.21 -3.83
C TYR A 76 -1.69 -8.17 -3.79
N ARG A 77 -2.39 -8.74 -4.78
CA ARG A 77 -3.85 -8.87 -4.77
C ARG A 77 -4.36 -9.63 -3.56
N ALA A 78 -3.78 -10.79 -3.25
CA ALA A 78 -4.14 -11.57 -2.07
C ALA A 78 -4.02 -10.73 -0.80
N ARG A 79 -2.91 -9.99 -0.65
CA ARG A 79 -2.72 -9.09 0.50
C ARG A 79 -3.77 -7.98 0.59
N LEU A 80 -4.23 -7.44 -0.54
CA LEU A 80 -5.32 -6.45 -0.53
C LEU A 80 -6.65 -7.05 -0.08
N VAL A 81 -6.92 -8.31 -0.43
CA VAL A 81 -8.09 -9.05 0.07
C VAL A 81 -8.00 -9.24 1.59
N ASP A 82 -6.83 -9.65 2.09
CA ASP A 82 -6.61 -9.84 3.53
C ASP A 82 -6.80 -8.53 4.31
N VAL A 83 -6.25 -7.42 3.80
CA VAL A 83 -6.44 -6.11 4.44
C VAL A 83 -7.92 -5.74 4.51
N LEU A 84 -8.66 -5.88 3.41
CA LEU A 84 -10.08 -5.58 3.41
C LEU A 84 -10.87 -6.53 4.31
N ARG A 85 -10.42 -7.78 4.45
CA ARG A 85 -11.02 -8.73 5.40
C ARG A 85 -10.83 -8.29 6.85
N GLU A 86 -9.65 -7.77 7.19
CA GLU A 86 -9.36 -7.19 8.51
C GLU A 86 -10.19 -5.92 8.77
N ASP A 87 -10.36 -5.08 7.75
CA ASP A 87 -11.16 -3.84 7.84
C ASP A 87 -12.68 -4.10 7.92
N PHE A 88 -13.16 -5.16 7.26
CA PHE A 88 -14.59 -5.49 7.11
C PHE A 88 -14.95 -6.93 7.57
N PRO A 89 -14.62 -7.32 8.82
CA PRO A 89 -14.73 -8.70 9.28
C PRO A 89 -16.17 -9.23 9.33
N ARG A 90 -17.17 -8.40 9.62
CA ARG A 90 -18.58 -8.83 9.69
C ARG A 90 -19.21 -8.91 8.31
N VAL A 91 -18.89 -7.98 7.42
CA VAL A 91 -19.28 -8.12 6.01
C VAL A 91 -18.68 -9.40 5.42
N CYS A 92 -17.43 -9.73 5.75
CA CYS A 92 -16.82 -10.99 5.36
C CYS A 92 -17.56 -12.19 5.95
N ALA A 93 -17.87 -12.18 7.25
CA ALA A 93 -18.58 -13.27 7.91
C ALA A 93 -19.97 -13.54 7.29
N ILE A 94 -20.71 -12.49 6.94
CA ILE A 94 -22.06 -12.61 6.35
C ILE A 94 -22.01 -13.11 4.90
N LEU A 95 -21.03 -12.67 4.12
CA LEU A 95 -20.87 -13.08 2.72
C LEU A 95 -20.18 -14.43 2.56
N GLY A 96 -19.45 -14.88 3.59
CA GLY A 96 -18.52 -16.00 3.50
C GLY A 96 -17.25 -15.65 2.72
N ASP A 97 -16.21 -16.48 2.84
CA ASP A 97 -14.88 -16.21 2.27
C ASP A 97 -14.90 -16.01 0.75
N ASP A 98 -15.59 -16.89 0.03
CA ASP A 98 -15.67 -16.82 -1.44
C ASP A 98 -16.49 -15.61 -1.90
N GLY A 99 -17.62 -15.35 -1.24
CA GLY A 99 -18.48 -14.20 -1.52
C GLY A 99 -17.78 -12.87 -1.28
N PHE A 100 -17.04 -12.78 -0.16
CA PHE A 100 -16.23 -11.62 0.17
C PHE A 100 -15.06 -11.42 -0.80
N SER A 101 -14.33 -12.49 -1.15
CA SER A 101 -13.24 -12.43 -2.11
C SER A 101 -13.71 -11.97 -3.49
N ALA A 102 -14.88 -12.45 -3.94
CA ALA A 102 -15.51 -12.02 -5.18
C ALA A 102 -15.95 -10.55 -5.13
N LEU A 103 -16.51 -10.10 -4.00
CA LEU A 103 -16.86 -8.69 -3.76
C LEU A 103 -15.61 -7.80 -3.86
N VAL A 104 -14.55 -8.13 -3.12
CA VAL A 104 -13.30 -7.36 -3.10
C VAL A 104 -12.67 -7.32 -4.49
N GLY A 105 -12.72 -8.42 -5.25
CA GLY A 105 -12.26 -8.45 -6.64
C GLY A 105 -12.94 -7.38 -7.51
N ARG A 106 -14.27 -7.24 -7.40
CA ARG A 106 -15.04 -6.20 -8.10
C ARG A 106 -14.76 -4.80 -7.57
N TYR A 107 -14.62 -4.66 -6.25
CA TYR A 107 -14.26 -3.40 -5.60
C TYR A 107 -12.92 -2.87 -6.12
N LEU A 108 -11.86 -3.69 -6.08
CA LEU A 108 -10.51 -3.33 -6.51
C LEU A 108 -10.40 -3.07 -8.01
N ALA A 109 -11.29 -3.66 -8.83
CA ALA A 109 -11.37 -3.33 -10.26
C ALA A 109 -11.86 -1.89 -10.49
N ARG A 110 -12.75 -1.37 -9.63
CA ARG A 110 -13.27 0.00 -9.69
C ARG A 110 -12.46 1.00 -8.87
N HIS A 111 -11.81 0.54 -7.80
CA HIS A 111 -11.03 1.32 -6.85
C HIS A 111 -9.62 0.73 -6.72
N PRO A 112 -8.81 0.78 -7.79
CA PRO A 112 -7.47 0.22 -7.75
C PRO A 112 -6.61 0.95 -6.71
N SER A 113 -5.70 0.23 -6.06
CA SER A 113 -4.76 0.84 -5.14
C SER A 113 -3.90 1.89 -5.86
N THR A 114 -4.02 3.15 -5.42
CA THR A 114 -3.29 4.29 -5.99
C THR A 114 -2.10 4.72 -5.16
N HIS A 115 -1.99 4.23 -3.92
CA HIS A 115 -0.97 4.59 -2.97
C HIS A 115 -0.23 3.33 -2.47
N PRO A 116 1.05 3.45 -2.08
CA PRO A 116 1.79 2.35 -1.44
C PRO A 116 1.20 1.91 -0.10
N SER A 117 0.41 2.79 0.54
CA SER A 117 -0.27 2.50 1.80
C SER A 117 -1.64 1.88 1.54
N VAL A 118 -1.94 0.81 2.25
CA VAL A 118 -3.25 0.15 2.24
C VAL A 118 -4.25 0.78 3.22
N ARG A 119 -3.80 1.76 4.01
CA ARG A 119 -4.59 2.42 5.07
C ARG A 119 -5.94 2.98 4.62
N HIS A 120 -6.03 3.44 3.37
CA HIS A 120 -7.25 4.06 2.84
C HIS A 120 -7.96 3.16 1.82
N LEU A 121 -7.53 1.90 1.70
CA LEU A 121 -8.02 0.99 0.68
C LEU A 121 -9.52 0.75 0.81
N GLY A 122 -10.04 0.66 2.04
CA GLY A 122 -11.45 0.40 2.31
C GLY A 122 -12.40 1.61 2.16
N HIS A 123 -11.89 2.84 1.97
CA HIS A 123 -12.71 4.06 2.04
C HIS A 123 -13.93 4.06 1.11
N GLY A 124 -13.80 3.48 -0.09
CA GLY A 124 -14.90 3.38 -1.06
C GLY A 124 -15.82 2.17 -0.88
N CYS A 125 -15.52 1.24 0.02
CA CYS A 125 -16.18 -0.07 0.10
C CYS A 125 -17.68 0.06 0.39
N ALA A 126 -18.05 0.89 1.38
CA ALA A 126 -19.47 1.12 1.71
C ALA A 126 -20.26 1.75 0.55
N GLY A 127 -19.64 2.69 -0.18
CA GLY A 127 -20.23 3.27 -1.38
C GLY A 127 -20.39 2.24 -2.50
N HIS A 128 -19.39 1.37 -2.68
CA HIS A 128 -19.45 0.28 -3.64
C HIS A 128 -20.58 -0.70 -3.33
N LEU A 129 -20.68 -1.16 -2.08
CA LEU A 129 -21.74 -2.05 -1.59
C LEU A 129 -23.14 -1.45 -1.82
N ALA A 130 -23.31 -0.14 -1.63
CA ALA A 130 -24.58 0.54 -1.87
C ALA A 130 -25.02 0.52 -3.35
N THR A 131 -24.10 0.31 -4.29
CA THR A 131 -24.41 0.19 -5.73
C THR A 131 -24.61 -1.24 -6.21
N GLU A 132 -24.21 -2.23 -5.40
CA GLU A 132 -24.28 -3.64 -5.77
C GLU A 132 -25.68 -4.21 -5.45
N ARG A 133 -26.17 -5.12 -6.30
CA ARG A 133 -27.42 -5.86 -6.05
C ARG A 133 -27.14 -7.05 -5.14
N LEU A 134 -26.95 -6.78 -3.86
CA LEU A 134 -26.67 -7.82 -2.86
C LEU A 134 -27.95 -8.34 -2.20
N PRO A 135 -27.97 -9.61 -1.75
CA PRO A 135 -29.10 -10.17 -1.02
C PRO A 135 -29.37 -9.48 0.33
N TYR A 136 -28.37 -8.76 0.87
CA TYR A 136 -28.42 -8.12 2.18
C TYR A 136 -28.20 -6.60 2.04
N PRO A 137 -29.28 -5.79 1.94
CA PRO A 137 -29.19 -4.34 1.74
C PRO A 137 -28.45 -3.60 2.87
N PHE A 138 -28.45 -4.15 4.08
CA PHE A 138 -27.80 -3.55 5.26
C PHE A 138 -26.26 -3.62 5.22
N LEU A 139 -25.66 -4.38 4.29
CA LEU A 139 -24.20 -4.52 4.21
C LEU A 139 -23.49 -3.19 3.94
N ALA A 140 -24.12 -2.29 3.18
CA ALA A 140 -23.55 -0.96 2.94
C ALA A 140 -23.45 -0.15 4.25
N ASP A 141 -24.48 -0.21 5.09
CA ASP A 141 -24.50 0.48 6.38
C ASP A 141 -23.52 -0.18 7.36
N LEU A 142 -23.42 -1.51 7.35
CA LEU A 142 -22.49 -2.27 8.17
C LEU A 142 -21.04 -1.91 7.82
N ALA A 143 -20.73 -1.83 6.52
CA ALA A 143 -19.43 -1.40 6.04
C ALA A 143 -19.12 0.07 6.42
N ARG A 144 -20.11 0.97 6.51
CA ARG A 144 -19.87 2.33 7.03
C ARG A 144 -19.46 2.31 8.49
N LEU A 145 -20.10 1.46 9.29
CA LEU A 145 -19.76 1.29 10.70
C LEU A 145 -18.35 0.72 10.86
N GLU A 146 -18.04 -0.37 10.14
CA GLU A 146 -16.70 -0.99 10.09
C GLU A 146 -15.62 0.01 9.73
N TRP A 147 -15.82 0.72 8.61
CA TRP A 147 -14.86 1.71 8.15
C TRP A 147 -14.68 2.86 9.14
N ALA A 148 -15.76 3.35 9.76
CA ALA A 148 -15.67 4.37 10.79
C ALA A 148 -14.82 3.89 11.98
N ARG A 149 -14.91 2.62 12.38
CA ARG A 149 -14.06 2.05 13.44
C ARG A 149 -12.59 2.04 13.05
N VAL A 150 -12.27 1.67 11.81
CA VAL A 150 -10.90 1.77 11.27
C VAL A 150 -10.41 3.23 11.34
N GLU A 151 -11.21 4.19 10.87
CA GLU A 151 -10.84 5.61 10.91
C GLU A 151 -10.64 6.16 12.32
N VAL A 152 -11.44 5.72 13.30
CA VAL A 152 -11.31 6.11 14.71
C VAL A 152 -10.03 5.53 15.31
N PHE A 153 -9.72 4.26 15.04
CA PHE A 153 -8.49 3.61 15.51
C PHE A 153 -7.23 4.30 14.97
N ASP A 154 -7.28 4.73 13.71
CA ASP A 154 -6.18 5.35 13.00
C ASP A 154 -6.03 6.87 13.24
N ALA A 155 -7.01 7.48 13.90
CA ALA A 155 -7.02 8.92 14.14
C ALA A 155 -5.87 9.33 15.09
N ALA A 156 -5.33 10.53 14.87
CA ALA A 156 -4.31 11.05 15.75
C ALA A 156 -4.87 11.36 17.14
N ASP A 157 -4.11 11.03 18.18
CA ASP A 157 -4.43 11.38 19.56
C ASP A 157 -4.44 12.91 19.73
N PRO A 158 -5.57 13.51 20.12
CA PRO A 158 -5.63 14.92 20.42
C PRO A 158 -5.11 15.19 21.84
N GLU A 159 -4.55 16.37 22.09
CA GLU A 159 -4.44 16.86 23.46
C GLU A 159 -5.87 17.15 23.97
N PRO A 160 -6.34 16.50 25.05
CA PRO A 160 -7.69 16.70 25.54
C PRO A 160 -7.88 18.11 26.09
N LEU A 161 -9.00 18.75 25.75
CA LEU A 161 -9.42 20.00 26.38
C LEU A 161 -9.74 19.75 27.85
N ARG A 162 -9.06 20.46 28.76
CA ARG A 162 -9.22 20.30 30.21
C ARG A 162 -10.17 21.36 30.74
N LEU A 163 -10.80 21.06 31.87
CA LEU A 163 -11.65 22.02 32.57
C LEU A 163 -10.87 23.30 32.97
N ALA A 164 -9.59 23.16 33.32
CA ALA A 164 -8.72 24.29 33.65
C ALA A 164 -8.52 25.25 32.45
N ASP A 165 -8.45 24.71 31.23
CA ASP A 165 -8.32 25.51 30.01
C ASP A 165 -9.57 26.37 29.81
N LEU A 166 -10.75 25.78 30.02
CA LEU A 166 -12.04 26.49 29.96
C LEU A 166 -12.18 27.52 31.09
N ALA A 167 -11.76 27.19 32.31
CA ALA A 167 -11.82 28.08 33.47
C ALA A 167 -10.90 29.32 33.32
N SER A 168 -9.86 29.21 32.50
CA SER A 168 -8.94 30.32 32.20
C SER A 168 -9.50 31.35 31.19
N LEU A 169 -10.60 31.03 30.52
CA LEU A 169 -11.20 31.91 29.51
C LEU A 169 -11.91 33.10 30.17
N ALA A 170 -11.60 34.30 29.68
CA ALA A 170 -12.32 35.51 30.09
C ALA A 170 -13.82 35.41 29.75
N PRO A 171 -14.74 35.96 30.58
CA PRO A 171 -16.18 35.95 30.31
C PRO A 171 -16.57 36.45 28.91
N THR A 172 -15.83 37.43 28.39
CA THR A 172 -16.04 38.01 27.05
C THR A 172 -15.66 37.08 25.89
N ALA A 173 -14.85 36.04 26.14
CA ALA A 173 -14.44 35.07 25.12
C ALA A 173 -15.47 33.94 24.90
N TRP A 174 -16.35 33.68 25.88
CA TRP A 174 -17.33 32.60 25.82
C TRP A 174 -18.30 32.67 24.63
N PRO A 175 -18.86 33.84 24.25
CA PRO A 175 -19.78 33.92 23.11
C PRO A 175 -19.15 33.56 21.76
N ALA A 176 -17.82 33.67 21.64
CA ALA A 176 -17.08 33.36 20.41
C ALA A 176 -16.40 31.98 20.43
N LEU A 177 -16.57 31.21 21.51
CA LEU A 177 -15.91 29.91 21.67
C LEU A 177 -16.50 28.89 20.70
N THR A 178 -15.66 28.31 19.84
CA THR A 178 -16.03 27.20 18.95
C THR A 178 -15.37 25.91 19.40
N LEU A 179 -16.18 24.91 19.76
CA LEU A 179 -15.68 23.56 20.06
C LEU A 179 -15.61 22.73 18.78
N ARG A 180 -14.54 21.95 18.65
CA ARG A 180 -14.36 20.98 17.57
C ARG A 180 -14.25 19.59 18.17
N LEU A 181 -14.94 18.63 17.55
CA LEU A 181 -14.79 17.23 17.89
C LEU A 181 -13.38 16.74 17.54
N ILE A 182 -12.91 15.75 18.29
CA ILE A 182 -11.62 15.12 18.05
C ILE A 182 -11.63 14.37 16.71
N ALA A 183 -10.44 14.16 16.14
CA ALA A 183 -10.30 13.44 14.87
C ALA A 183 -10.87 12.01 14.93
N ALA A 184 -10.87 11.39 16.11
CA ALA A 184 -11.40 10.07 16.41
C ALA A 184 -12.92 10.05 16.68
N CYS A 185 -13.63 11.16 16.46
CA CYS A 185 -15.10 11.19 16.55
C CYS A 185 -15.69 11.02 15.15
N ARG A 186 -16.57 10.03 15.00
CA ARG A 186 -17.30 9.74 13.76
C ARG A 186 -18.78 9.54 14.06
N VAL A 187 -19.62 10.10 13.19
CA VAL A 187 -21.07 9.89 13.21
C VAL A 187 -21.44 9.07 11.97
N VAL A 188 -22.04 7.91 12.18
CA VAL A 188 -22.48 7.01 11.11
C VAL A 188 -23.99 7.08 11.01
N ALA A 189 -24.49 7.54 9.85
CA ALA A 189 -25.91 7.45 9.52
C ALA A 189 -26.18 6.09 8.88
N ALA A 190 -27.12 5.34 9.47
CA ALA A 190 -27.56 4.03 9.00
C ALA A 190 -29.09 3.97 8.99
N ALA A 191 -29.65 3.34 7.96
CA ALA A 191 -31.06 2.99 7.85
C ALA A 191 -31.39 1.67 8.55
N TRP A 192 -30.37 0.87 8.87
CA TRP A 192 -30.48 -0.44 9.50
C TRP A 192 -29.84 -0.46 10.90
N PRO A 193 -30.26 -1.39 11.79
CA PRO A 193 -29.70 -1.57 13.13
C PRO A 193 -28.31 -2.25 13.08
N VAL A 194 -27.35 -1.59 12.44
CA VAL A 194 -25.99 -2.11 12.25
C VAL A 194 -25.16 -2.22 13.52
N PRO A 195 -25.35 -1.41 14.58
CA PRO A 195 -24.70 -1.66 15.87
C PRO A 195 -25.09 -3.03 16.47
N GLU A 196 -26.37 -3.41 16.38
CA GLU A 196 -26.87 -4.68 16.90
C GLU A 196 -26.37 -5.86 16.07
N ILE A 197 -26.39 -5.74 14.74
CA ILE A 197 -25.84 -6.76 13.82
C ILE A 197 -24.35 -6.97 14.08
N TRP A 198 -23.61 -5.89 14.33
CA TRP A 198 -22.19 -5.94 14.64
C TRP A 198 -21.91 -6.70 15.94
N ALA A 199 -22.66 -6.40 16.99
CA ALA A 199 -22.49 -6.98 18.32
C ALA A 199 -22.92 -8.46 18.40
N ALA A 200 -24.01 -8.84 17.73
CA ALA A 200 -24.55 -10.21 17.78
C ALA A 200 -23.56 -11.28 17.29
N ALA A 201 -22.58 -10.89 16.47
CA ALA A 201 -21.57 -11.81 15.95
C ALA A 201 -20.38 -12.04 16.92
N ASP A 202 -20.29 -11.32 18.04
CA ASP A 202 -19.35 -11.62 19.14
C ASP A 202 -19.89 -12.72 20.08
N ASP A 203 -21.21 -12.84 20.21
CA ASP A 203 -21.85 -13.81 21.12
C ASP A 203 -21.90 -15.25 20.55
N GLY A 204 -21.67 -15.41 19.25
CA GLY A 204 -21.69 -16.71 18.55
C GLY A 204 -20.37 -17.51 18.58
N GLY A 205 -19.33 -17.00 19.25
CA GLY A 205 -17.99 -17.63 19.34
C GLY A 205 -17.75 -18.47 20.60
N ALA A 206 -18.75 -18.60 21.48
CA ALA A 206 -18.72 -19.48 22.64
C ALA A 206 -19.73 -20.62 22.44
N GLY A 207 -19.37 -21.60 21.61
CA GLY A 207 -20.13 -22.83 21.36
C GLY A 207 -19.23 -23.96 20.92
#